data_AF-A0A953DFG7-F1
#
_entry.id   AF-A0A953DFG7-F1
#
_cell.length_a   1.000
_cell.length_b   1.000
_cell.length_c   1.000
_cell.angle_alpha   90.00
_cell.angle_beta   90.00
_cell.angle_gamma   90.00
#
_symmetry.space_group_name_H-M   'P 1'
#
loop_
_entity.id
_entity.type
_entity.pdbx_description
1 polymer ?
#
loop_
_entity_poly.entity_id
_entity_poly.type
_entity_poly.pdbx_seq_one_letter_code
_entity_poly.pdbx_strand_id
1 'polypeptide(L)'
;MAYQNEGLVARLQRKLELTPEQATALFEDTKRFLYICGLAPTGSGFSPTPIIDEGWHNFILFTKDYEEFCLQFFDRFIHHVPKNKAEGEIGGKYSGQRTLAAAKKIFGETLSANWVYSDTADCCEKCSPSTNCQSRG
;
A
#
# COMPACT_ATOMS: atom_id res chain seq x y z
N MET A 1 -6.76 10.86 -7.11
CA MET A 1 -6.15 10.72 -8.46
C MET A 1 -7.19 10.09 -9.37
N ALA A 2 -7.33 10.58 -10.61
CA ALA A 2 -8.41 10.17 -11.52
C ALA A 2 -8.23 8.77 -12.15
N TYR A 3 -7.08 8.11 -11.94
CA TYR A 3 -6.79 6.78 -12.49
C TYR A 3 -7.79 5.72 -12.01
N GLN A 4 -8.29 4.89 -12.93
CA GLN A 4 -9.24 3.81 -12.68
C GLN A 4 -8.70 2.50 -13.28
N ASN A 5 -9.02 1.38 -12.64
CA ASN A 5 -8.72 0.05 -13.17
C ASN A 5 -9.80 -0.95 -12.71
N GLU A 6 -10.83 -1.12 -13.54
CA GLU A 6 -11.98 -1.97 -13.22
C GLU A 6 -11.58 -3.45 -13.08
N GLY A 7 -10.62 -3.90 -13.89
CA GLY A 7 -10.11 -5.27 -13.83
C GLY A 7 -9.46 -5.60 -12.48
N LEU A 8 -8.69 -4.66 -11.92
CA LEU A 8 -8.12 -4.77 -10.60
C LEU A 8 -9.19 -4.73 -9.51
N VAL A 9 -10.14 -3.79 -9.57
CA VAL A 9 -11.25 -3.71 -8.59
C VAL A 9 -12.05 -5.02 -8.56
N ALA A 10 -12.41 -5.57 -9.73
CA ALA A 10 -13.10 -6.85 -9.84
C ALA A 10 -12.26 -8.02 -9.31
N ARG A 11 -10.93 -7.96 -9.45
CA ARG A 11 -10.02 -8.95 -8.85
C ARG A 11 -10.01 -8.85 -7.32
N LEU A 12 -9.91 -7.64 -6.77
CA LEU A 12 -9.91 -7.40 -5.32
C LEU A 12 -11.22 -7.88 -4.69
N GLN A 13 -12.35 -7.57 -5.32
CA GLN A 13 -13.67 -8.07 -4.92
C GLN A 13 -13.67 -9.60 -4.78
N ARG A 14 -13.23 -10.33 -5.82
CA ARG A 14 -13.26 -11.80 -5.79
C ARG A 14 -12.24 -12.41 -4.83
N LYS A 15 -11.04 -11.83 -4.73
CA LYS A 15 -9.96 -12.38 -3.91
C LYS A 15 -10.20 -12.18 -2.41
N LEU A 16 -10.76 -11.03 -2.05
CA LEU A 16 -10.93 -10.60 -0.65
C LEU A 16 -12.39 -10.63 -0.20
N GLU A 17 -13.29 -11.17 -1.04
CA GLU A 17 -14.74 -11.29 -0.77
C GLU A 17 -15.39 -9.96 -0.35
N LEU A 18 -14.98 -8.86 -1.01
CA LEU A 18 -15.42 -7.50 -0.71
C LEU A 18 -16.68 -7.11 -1.50
N THR A 19 -17.47 -6.17 -0.98
CA THR A 19 -18.49 -5.50 -1.81
C THR A 19 -17.83 -4.62 -2.88
N PRO A 20 -18.53 -4.25 -3.96
CA PRO A 20 -18.01 -3.34 -4.98
C PRO A 20 -17.48 -2.01 -4.39
N GLU A 21 -18.19 -1.48 -3.39
CA GLU A 21 -17.83 -0.23 -2.72
C GLU A 21 -16.56 -0.39 -1.89
N GLN A 22 -16.43 -1.50 -1.17
CA GLN A 22 -15.24 -1.81 -0.37
C GLN A 22 -14.01 -2.04 -1.26
N ALA A 23 -14.15 -2.78 -2.37
CA ALA A 23 -13.06 -3.01 -3.31
C ALA A 23 -12.60 -1.69 -3.97
N THR A 24 -13.54 -0.82 -4.33
CA THR A 24 -13.24 0.52 -4.87
C THR A 24 -12.54 1.38 -3.83
N ALA A 25 -13.04 1.41 -2.59
CA ALA A 25 -12.42 2.16 -1.50
C ALA A 25 -11.01 1.65 -1.19
N LEU A 26 -10.79 0.33 -1.21
CA LEU A 26 -9.47 -0.27 -1.04
C LEU A 26 -8.50 0.16 -2.13
N PHE A 27 -8.95 0.18 -3.39
CA PHE A 27 -8.11 0.64 -4.48
C PHE A 27 -7.79 2.14 -4.39
N GLU A 28 -8.75 2.98 -3.96
CA GLU A 28 -8.49 4.39 -3.66
C GLU A 28 -7.44 4.57 -2.56
N ASP A 29 -7.52 3.79 -1.48
CA ASP A 29 -6.53 3.84 -0.40
C ASP A 29 -5.16 3.29 -0.82
N THR A 30 -5.13 2.28 -1.70
CA THR A 30 -3.90 1.79 -2.34
C THR A 30 -3.22 2.90 -3.15
N LYS A 31 -3.99 3.61 -3.96
CA LYS A 31 -3.51 4.78 -4.72
C LYS A 31 -2.99 5.87 -3.80
N ARG A 32 -3.70 6.17 -2.71
CA ARG A 32 -3.26 7.15 -1.70
C ARG A 32 -1.94 6.75 -1.04
N PHE A 33 -1.76 5.48 -0.72
CA PHE A 33 -0.49 4.98 -0.20
C PHE A 33 0.65 5.14 -1.21
N LEU A 34 0.44 4.76 -2.48
CA LEU A 34 1.42 4.95 -3.55
C LEU A 34 1.77 6.43 -3.75
N TYR A 35 0.78 7.33 -3.60
CA TYR A 35 1.02 8.77 -3.63
C TYR A 35 1.96 9.22 -2.51
N ILE A 36 1.79 8.73 -1.28
CA ILE A 36 2.73 9.01 -0.17
C ILE A 36 4.14 8.54 -0.54
N CYS A 37 4.28 7.32 -1.05
CA CYS A 37 5.57 6.78 -1.49
C CYS A 37 6.19 7.61 -2.63
N GLY A 38 5.37 8.11 -3.55
CA GLY A 38 5.78 8.93 -4.68
C GLY A 38 6.36 10.28 -4.25
N LEU A 39 5.72 10.94 -3.27
CA LEU A 39 6.16 12.23 -2.73
C LEU A 39 7.46 12.17 -1.93
N ALA A 40 7.80 11.00 -1.39
CA ALA A 40 8.94 10.87 -0.53
C ALA A 40 10.24 10.69 -1.30
N PRO A 41 11.37 11.26 -0.82
CA PRO A 41 12.68 10.94 -1.36
C PRO A 41 12.93 9.43 -1.31
N THR A 42 13.55 8.90 -2.37
CA THR A 42 14.04 7.53 -2.44
C THR A 42 14.79 7.18 -1.15
N GLY A 43 14.43 6.08 -0.48
CA GLY A 43 15.01 5.74 0.83
C GLY A 43 14.07 5.96 2.03
N SER A 44 12.97 6.68 1.85
CA SER A 44 12.00 6.93 2.91
C SER A 44 11.07 5.72 3.09
N GLY A 45 11.39 4.82 4.02
CA GLY A 45 10.58 3.63 4.26
C GLY A 45 9.18 3.93 4.82
N PHE A 46 8.16 3.76 3.97
CA PHE A 46 6.75 3.67 4.35
C PHE A 46 6.26 2.23 4.23
N SER A 47 5.32 1.85 5.08
CA SER A 47 4.75 0.51 5.14
C SER A 47 3.24 0.66 5.21
N PRO A 48 2.48 0.04 4.29
CA PRO A 48 1.03 0.06 4.33
C PRO A 48 0.49 -0.85 5.44
N THR A 49 -0.82 -0.76 5.69
CA THR A 49 -1.56 -1.78 6.44
C THR A 49 -1.64 -3.09 5.63
N PRO A 50 -1.93 -4.25 6.26
CA PRO A 50 -2.03 -5.51 5.53
C PRO A 50 -3.05 -5.50 4.37
N ILE A 51 -4.21 -4.85 4.57
CA ILE A 51 -5.24 -4.78 3.54
C ILE A 51 -4.81 -3.90 2.35
N ILE A 52 -4.17 -2.76 2.62
CA ILE A 52 -3.63 -1.88 1.58
C ILE A 52 -2.46 -2.56 0.85
N ASP A 53 -1.63 -3.35 1.56
CA ASP A 53 -0.56 -4.15 0.95
C ASP A 53 -1.13 -5.21 -0.01
N GLU A 54 -2.24 -5.87 0.34
CA GLU A 54 -2.95 -6.77 -0.58
C GLU A 54 -3.46 -6.03 -1.83
N GLY A 55 -3.98 -4.81 -1.66
CA GLY A 55 -4.35 -3.93 -2.78
C GLY A 55 -3.17 -3.67 -3.71
N TRP A 56 -2.02 -3.29 -3.14
CA TRP A 56 -0.81 -2.99 -3.89
C TRP A 56 -0.22 -4.23 -4.57
N HIS A 57 -0.13 -5.37 -3.87
CA HIS A 57 0.30 -6.64 -4.41
C HIS A 57 -0.49 -7.04 -5.65
N ASN A 58 -1.81 -6.92 -5.60
CA ASN A 58 -2.64 -7.27 -6.76
C ASN A 58 -2.48 -6.25 -7.89
N PHE A 59 -2.23 -4.96 -7.59
CA PHE A 59 -1.99 -3.97 -8.64
C PHE A 59 -0.69 -4.26 -9.42
N ILE A 60 0.39 -4.66 -8.73
CA ILE A 60 1.67 -5.03 -9.38
C ILE A 60 1.48 -6.14 -10.42
N LEU A 61 0.53 -7.05 -10.23
CA LEU A 61 0.24 -8.13 -11.19
C LEU A 61 -0.35 -7.63 -12.51
N PHE A 62 -0.96 -6.44 -12.52
CA PHE A 62 -1.33 -5.74 -13.75
C PHE A 62 -0.11 -4.95 -14.23
N THR A 63 0.96 -5.67 -14.60
CA THR A 63 2.32 -5.12 -14.72
C THR A 63 2.41 -3.91 -15.64
N LYS A 64 1.75 -3.95 -16.80
CA LYS A 64 1.69 -2.84 -17.75
C LYS A 64 0.99 -1.62 -17.15
N ASP A 65 -0.22 -1.82 -16.62
CA ASP A 65 -1.03 -0.77 -16.00
C ASP A 65 -0.32 -0.16 -14.78
N TYR A 66 0.40 -0.96 -14.02
CA TYR A 66 1.16 -0.53 -12.85
C TYR A 66 2.39 0.30 -13.24
N GLU A 67 3.14 -0.14 -14.25
CA GLU A 67 4.27 0.62 -14.80
C GLU A 67 3.81 1.97 -15.36
N GLU A 68 2.77 1.97 -16.20
CA GLU A 68 2.18 3.20 -16.76
C GLU A 68 1.70 4.15 -15.66
N PHE A 69 1.01 3.63 -14.64
CA PHE A 69 0.59 4.42 -13.48
C PHE A 69 1.79 5.04 -12.75
N CYS A 70 2.83 4.26 -12.47
CA CYS A 70 4.01 4.77 -11.75
C CYS A 70 4.72 5.87 -12.54
N LEU A 71 4.95 5.66 -13.84
CA LEU A 71 5.61 6.64 -14.70
C LEU A 71 4.75 7.90 -14.88
N GLN A 72 3.44 7.74 -15.09
CA GLN A 72 2.53 8.86 -15.31
C GLN A 72 2.40 9.78 -14.09
N PHE A 73 2.30 9.20 -12.89
CA PHE A 73 2.01 9.99 -11.68
C PHE A 73 3.25 10.38 -10.87
N PHE A 74 4.37 9.67 -11.03
CA PHE A 74 5.56 9.87 -10.19
C PHE A 74 6.86 10.00 -10.98
N ASP A 75 6.84 9.85 -12.31
CA ASP A 75 8.02 9.87 -13.18
C ASP A 75 9.10 8.82 -12.78
N ARG A 76 8.70 7.81 -12.01
CA ARG A 76 9.57 6.73 -11.54
C ARG A 76 8.76 5.52 -11.12
N PHE A 77 9.41 4.36 -11.17
CA PHE A 77 8.82 3.13 -10.66
C PHE A 77 8.86 3.09 -9.13
N ILE A 78 7.71 2.81 -8.49
CA ILE A 78 7.67 2.56 -7.04
C ILE A 78 7.83 1.05 -6.85
N HIS A 79 8.98 0.63 -6.35
CA HIS A 79 9.19 -0.80 -6.14
C HIS A 79 8.64 -1.27 -4.80
N HIS A 80 8.11 -2.47 -4.83
CA HIS A 80 7.71 -3.25 -3.66
C HIS A 80 8.90 -4.07 -3.16
N VAL A 81 9.23 -3.96 -1.87
CA VAL A 81 10.37 -4.67 -1.26
C VAL A 81 9.89 -5.42 -0.02
N PRO A 82 9.68 -6.75 -0.11
CA PRO A 82 9.31 -7.60 1.03
C PRO A 82 10.20 -7.36 2.23
N LYS A 83 9.62 -7.20 3.42
CA LYS A 83 10.41 -7.23 4.64
C LYS A 83 10.92 -8.65 4.84
N ASN A 84 12.24 -8.80 4.94
CA ASN A 84 12.82 -10.06 5.35
C ASN A 84 12.54 -10.29 6.84
N LYS A 85 12.29 -11.54 7.26
CA LYS A 85 12.07 -11.88 8.68
C LYS A 85 13.19 -11.41 9.64
N ALA A 86 14.36 -11.08 9.10
CA ALA A 86 15.51 -10.56 9.85
C ALA A 86 15.42 -9.05 10.15
N GLU A 87 14.54 -8.30 9.48
CA GLU A 87 14.27 -6.90 9.80
C GLU A 87 13.31 -6.86 11.00
N GLY A 88 13.88 -6.67 12.20
CA GLY A 88 13.14 -6.78 13.45
C GLY A 88 11.88 -5.89 13.54
N GLU A 89 10.92 -6.35 14.35
CA GLU A 89 9.58 -5.76 14.57
C GLU A 89 9.58 -4.24 14.81
N ILE A 90 10.66 -3.73 15.41
CA ILE A 90 10.85 -2.32 15.74
C ILE A 90 10.84 -1.44 14.48
N GLY A 91 11.55 -1.84 13.41
CA GLY A 91 11.59 -1.09 12.14
C GLY A 91 10.24 -1.04 11.43
N GLY A 92 9.47 -2.13 11.53
CA GLY A 92 8.12 -2.22 10.99
C GLY A 92 7.15 -1.22 11.66
N LYS A 93 7.16 -1.13 12.98
CA LYS A 93 6.29 -0.22 13.75
C LYS A 93 6.55 1.25 13.40
N TYR A 94 7.82 1.66 13.31
CA TYR A 94 8.16 3.04 12.93
C TYR A 94 7.73 3.38 11.50
N SER A 95 7.87 2.43 10.56
CA SER A 95 7.42 2.64 9.17
C SER A 95 5.90 2.80 9.06
N GLY A 96 5.11 2.03 9.83
CA GLY A 96 3.65 2.18 9.88
C GLY A 96 3.21 3.50 10.50
N GLN A 97 3.81 3.91 11.62
CA GLN A 97 3.53 5.21 12.26
C GLN A 97 3.84 6.39 11.34
N ARG A 98 4.99 6.36 10.64
CA ARG A 98 5.34 7.39 9.64
C ARG A 98 4.33 7.45 8.50
N THR A 99 3.86 6.29 8.05
CA THR A 99 2.85 6.18 6.98
C THR A 99 1.53 6.78 7.41
N LEU A 100 1.05 6.44 8.61
CA LEU A 100 -0.19 6.98 9.15
C LEU A 100 -0.10 8.50 9.37
N ALA A 101 1.02 8.98 9.91
CA ALA A 101 1.26 10.42 10.09
C ALA A 101 1.27 11.18 8.76
N ALA A 102 1.92 10.63 7.73
CA ALA A 102 1.91 11.20 6.38
C ALA A 102 0.50 11.19 5.77
N ALA A 103 -0.23 10.09 5.90
CA ALA A 103 -1.60 9.96 5.40
C ALA A 103 -2.53 10.99 6.04
N LYS A 104 -2.48 11.15 7.37
CA LYS A 104 -3.26 12.16 8.09
C LYS A 104 -2.92 13.59 7.65
N LYS A 105 -1.63 13.87 7.47
CA LYS A 105 -1.17 15.20 7.02
C LYS A 105 -1.64 15.55 5.61
N ILE A 106 -1.69 14.57 4.70
CA ILE A 106 -1.99 14.80 3.28
C ILE A 106 -3.49 14.70 3.00
N PHE A 107 -4.19 13.75 3.62
CA PHE A 107 -5.59 13.43 3.32
C PHE A 107 -6.58 13.85 4.43
N GLY A 108 -6.08 14.34 5.57
CA GLY A 108 -6.88 14.75 6.72
C GLY A 108 -6.98 13.67 7.81
N GLU A 109 -7.54 14.04 8.96
CA GLU A 109 -7.64 13.16 10.15
C GLU A 109 -8.62 11.99 9.98
N THR A 110 -9.59 12.12 9.08
CA THR A 110 -10.62 11.09 8.84
C THR A 110 -10.20 10.18 7.69
N LEU A 111 -9.42 9.14 8.03
CA LEU A 111 -9.06 8.07 7.11
C LEU A 111 -10.08 6.93 7.18
N SER A 112 -10.12 6.11 6.12
CA SER A 112 -10.99 4.92 6.08
C SER A 112 -10.49 3.83 7.05
N ALA A 113 -11.32 2.80 7.26
CA ALA A 113 -10.95 1.63 8.05
C ALA A 113 -9.71 0.87 7.51
N ASN A 114 -9.36 1.07 6.23
CA ASN A 114 -8.19 0.42 5.63
C ASN A 114 -6.86 0.95 6.20
N TRP A 115 -6.86 2.10 6.87
CA TRP A 115 -5.67 2.73 7.46
C TRP A 115 -5.42 2.34 8.92
N VAL A 116 -6.20 1.40 9.45
CA VAL A 116 -6.04 0.91 10.83
C VAL A 116 -4.92 -0.14 10.88
N TYR A 117 -3.87 0.16 11.64
CA TYR A 117 -2.82 -0.80 11.98
C TYR A 117 -3.25 -1.51 13.26
N SER A 118 -3.51 -2.83 13.21
CA SER A 118 -3.83 -3.60 14.42
C SER A 118 -2.56 -3.87 15.24
N ASP A 119 -2.64 -3.72 16.56
CA ASP A 119 -1.58 -4.11 17.49
C ASP A 119 -1.45 -5.64 17.61
N THR A 120 -2.50 -6.37 17.22
CA THR A 120 -2.47 -7.83 17.14
C THR A 120 -1.84 -8.23 15.81
N ALA A 121 -0.60 -8.70 15.89
CA ALA A 121 0.05 -9.47 14.84
C ALA A 121 -0.67 -10.81 14.67
N ASP A 122 -1.88 -10.79 14.10
CA ASP A 122 -2.46 -12.01 13.54
C ASP A 122 -1.99 -12.09 12.08
N CYS A 123 -0.72 -12.44 11.96
CA CYS A 123 -0.08 -12.70 10.69
C CYS A 123 -0.72 -13.96 10.11
N CYS A 124 -1.64 -13.78 9.17
CA CYS A 124 -2.01 -14.84 8.24
C CYS A 124 -0.71 -15.49 7.74
N GLU A 125 -0.47 -16.77 8.05
CA GLU A 125 0.79 -17.50 7.73
C GLU A 125 1.10 -17.55 6.21
N LYS A 126 0.17 -17.09 5.38
CA LYS A 126 0.30 -17.00 3.92
C LYS A 126 0.67 -15.61 3.40
N CYS A 127 0.69 -14.59 4.26
CA CYS A 127 1.07 -13.23 3.89
C CYS A 127 2.44 -12.90 4.49
N SER A 128 3.41 -12.58 3.64
CA SER A 128 4.74 -12.12 4.07
C SER A 128 4.61 -10.85 4.94
N PRO A 129 5.48 -10.64 5.94
CA PRO A 129 5.36 -9.52 6.87
C PRO A 129 5.37 -8.17 6.15
N SER A 130 4.46 -7.28 6.59
CA SER A 130 4.17 -5.93 6.07
C SER A 130 5.29 -5.29 5.24
N THR A 131 4.98 -4.94 4.00
CA THR A 131 6.02 -4.61 3.02
C THR A 131 6.44 -3.13 3.02
N ASN A 132 7.64 -2.77 2.56
CA ASN A 132 8.06 -1.37 2.44
C ASN A 132 8.18 -0.90 0.98
N CYS A 133 7.95 0.40 0.74
CA CYS A 133 8.34 1.04 -0.53
C CYS A 133 9.79 1.54 -0.41
N GLN A 134 10.71 0.78 -1.02
CA GLN A 134 12.17 0.93 -1.08
C GLN A 134 12.87 1.86 -0.08
N SER A 135 13.73 1.23 0.74
CA SER A 135 15.04 1.79 1.11
C SER A 135 16.17 1.06 0.39
N ARG A 136 16.75 1.69 -0.64
CA ARG A 136 18.13 1.42 -1.06
C ARG A 136 18.84 2.75 -1.22
N GLY A 137 19.59 3.10 -0.18
CA GLY A 137 20.78 3.94 -0.24
C GLY A 137 21.95 3.06 0.20
#